data_AF-A0A951U451-F1
#
_entry.id   AF-A0A951U451-F1
#
_cell.length_a   1.000
_cell.length_b   1.000
_cell.length_c   1.000
_cell.angle_alpha   90.00
_cell.angle_beta   90.00
_cell.angle_gamma   90.00
#
_symmetry.space_group_name_H-M   'P 1'
#
loop_
_entity.id
_entity.type
_entity.pdbx_description
1 polymer ?
#
loop_
_entity_poly.entity_id
_entity_poly.type
_entity_poly.pdbx_seq_one_letter_code
_entity_poly.pdbx_strand_id
1 'polypeptide(L)'
;MLYLIGYREAGIYHIKIGIAANPLRRLKQLQTGNGHRLSVLKAIDCVAPRRVELGLHRQFSHYRKSGEWFELTAPVLAHLEQVMDRLAVDQLQNEQQPKSFYLVR
;
A
#
# COMPACT_ATOMS: atom_id res chain seq x y z
N MET A 1 6.68 -4.32 3.67
CA MET A 1 6.25 -3.14 2.89
C MET A 1 4.80 -3.28 2.46
N LEU A 2 4.06 -2.17 2.48
CA LEU A 2 2.78 -1.98 1.81
C LEU A 2 3.04 -1.30 0.45
N TYR A 3 2.30 -1.67 -0.60
CA TYR A 3 2.48 -1.12 -1.94
C TYR A 3 1.16 -0.82 -2.65
N LEU A 4 1.27 0.07 -3.65
CA LEU A 4 0.30 0.30 -4.70
C LEU A 4 0.94 -0.10 -6.04
N ILE A 5 0.38 -1.11 -6.70
CA ILE A 5 0.78 -1.53 -8.05
C ILE A 5 -0.43 -1.39 -8.97
N GLY A 6 -0.27 -0.76 -10.13
CA GLY A 6 -1.40 -0.57 -11.02
C GLY A 6 -1.04 -0.02 -12.37
N TYR A 7 -2.08 0.34 -13.11
CA TYR A 7 -2.01 1.03 -14.39
C TYR A 7 -3.11 2.07 -14.48
N ARG A 8 -3.05 2.90 -15.53
CA ARG A 8 -4.06 3.93 -15.81
C ARG A 8 -4.65 3.68 -17.19
N GLU A 9 -5.98 3.69 -17.27
CA GLU A 9 -6.73 3.55 -18.52
C GLU A 9 -7.92 4.51 -18.48
N ALA A 10 -8.18 5.22 -19.58
CA ALA A 10 -9.33 6.13 -19.72
C ALA A 10 -9.54 7.12 -18.55
N GLY A 11 -8.46 7.56 -17.90
CA GLY A 11 -8.55 8.49 -16.76
C GLY A 11 -8.79 7.83 -15.38
N ILE A 12 -8.96 6.52 -15.34
CA ILE A 12 -9.16 5.72 -14.13
C ILE A 12 -7.88 4.96 -13.79
N TYR A 13 -7.59 4.84 -12.50
CA TYR A 13 -6.47 4.08 -11.96
C TYR A 13 -6.96 2.72 -11.48
N HIS A 14 -6.36 1.65 -12.00
CA HIS A 14 -6.62 0.27 -11.60
C HIS A 14 -5.50 -0.19 -10.68
N ILE A 15 -5.74 -0.12 -9.37
CA ILE A 15 -4.70 -0.24 -8.35
C ILE A 15 -4.93 -1.49 -7.50
N LYS A 16 -3.87 -2.26 -7.32
CA LYS A 16 -3.77 -3.29 -6.30
C LYS A 16 -3.15 -2.69 -5.04
N ILE A 17 -3.88 -2.79 -3.93
CA ILE A 17 -3.34 -2.47 -2.59
C ILE A 17 -2.87 -3.78 -1.98
N GLY A 18 -1.57 -3.93 -1.75
CA GLY A 18 -1.01 -5.20 -1.29
C GLY A 18 0.23 -5.07 -0.42
N ILE A 19 0.63 -6.17 0.22
CA ILE A 19 1.89 -6.27 0.95
C ILE A 19 2.90 -7.20 0.28
N ALA A 20 4.18 -6.83 0.34
CA ALA A 20 5.29 -7.67 -0.12
C ALA A 20 6.59 -7.31 0.61
N ALA A 21 7.52 -8.27 0.63
CA ALA A 21 8.91 -8.01 1.00
C ALA A 21 9.67 -7.26 -0.12
N ASN A 22 9.30 -7.52 -1.38
CA ASN A 22 9.89 -6.85 -2.55
C ASN A 22 8.77 -6.51 -3.58
N PRO A 23 8.30 -5.25 -3.61
CA PRO A 23 7.28 -4.80 -4.54
C PRO A 23 7.66 -4.97 -6.02
N LEU A 24 8.94 -4.83 -6.39
CA LEU A 24 9.40 -5.01 -7.77
C LEU A 24 9.31 -6.48 -8.22
N ARG A 25 9.64 -7.42 -7.33
CA ARG A 25 9.44 -8.85 -7.61
C ARG A 25 7.95 -9.17 -7.76
N ARG A 26 7.11 -8.58 -6.90
CA ARG A 26 5.66 -8.76 -6.97
C ARG A 26 5.06 -8.15 -8.24
N LEU A 27 5.56 -6.99 -8.70
CA LEU A 27 5.19 -6.38 -9.98
C LEU A 27 5.41 -7.36 -11.13
N LYS A 28 6.60 -7.99 -11.21
CA LYS A 28 6.91 -8.98 -12.26
C LYS A 28 5.93 -10.17 -12.24
N GLN A 29 5.60 -10.66 -11.05
CA GLN A 29 4.63 -11.76 -10.88
C GLN A 29 3.21 -11.37 -11.29
N LEU A 30 2.78 -10.14 -10.99
CA LEU A 30 1.45 -9.66 -11.38
C LEU A 30 1.36 -9.39 -12.89
N GLN A 31 2.46 -8.93 -13.50
CA GLN A 31 2.52 -8.62 -14.92
C GLN A 31 2.29 -9.86 -15.81
N THR A 32 2.69 -11.06 -15.38
CA THR A 32 2.50 -12.28 -16.19
C THR A 32 1.02 -12.62 -16.40
N GLY A 33 0.13 -12.18 -15.52
CA GLY A 33 -1.31 -12.39 -15.61
C GLY A 33 -2.13 -11.15 -15.95
N ASN A 34 -1.48 -10.03 -16.30
CA ASN A 34 -2.16 -8.77 -16.61
C ASN A 34 -1.70 -8.24 -17.97
N GLY A 35 -2.66 -8.02 -18.89
CA GLY A 35 -2.37 -7.51 -20.24
C GLY A 35 -1.96 -6.03 -20.27
N HIS A 36 -2.26 -5.27 -19.22
CA HIS A 36 -1.85 -3.88 -19.11
C HIS A 36 -0.46 -3.78 -18.48
N ARG A 37 0.32 -2.78 -18.91
CA ARG A 37 1.64 -2.52 -18.34
C ARG A 37 1.49 -1.93 -16.94
N LEU A 38 1.93 -2.70 -15.95
CA LEU A 38 1.87 -2.33 -14.53
C LEU A 38 3.10 -1.50 -14.12
N SER A 39 2.92 -0.64 -13.13
CA SER A 39 3.99 0.04 -12.41
C SER A 39 3.77 -0.02 -10.90
N VAL A 40 4.85 0.11 -10.13
CA VAL A 40 4.75 0.42 -8.70
C VAL A 40 4.52 1.94 -8.59
N LEU A 41 3.36 2.34 -8.07
CA LEU A 41 3.05 3.75 -7.85
C LEU A 41 3.58 4.23 -6.50
N LYS A 42 3.48 3.37 -5.48
CA LYS A 42 3.94 3.67 -4.13
C LYS A 42 4.36 2.42 -3.40
N ALA A 43 5.37 2.52 -2.56
CA ALA A 43 5.72 1.50 -1.59
C ALA A 43 6.24 2.17 -0.32
N ILE A 44 5.73 1.74 0.83
CA ILE A 44 6.15 2.24 2.14
C ILE A 44 6.45 1.06 3.06
N ASP A 45 7.36 1.27 4.00
CA ASP A 45 7.44 0.41 5.18
C ASP A 45 6.30 0.74 6.14
N CYS A 46 5.74 -0.32 6.74
CA CYS A 46 4.76 -0.17 7.80
C CYS A 46 4.82 -1.22 8.91
N VAL A 47 4.59 -0.76 10.14
CA VAL A 47 4.34 -1.62 11.29
C VAL A 47 2.99 -2.32 11.09
N ALA A 48 2.97 -3.63 11.34
CA ALA A 48 1.80 -4.48 11.14
C ALA A 48 1.15 -4.33 9.73
N PRO A 49 1.90 -4.58 8.64
CA PRO A 49 1.46 -4.28 7.28
C PRO A 49 0.16 -5.00 6.88
N ARG A 50 -0.09 -6.20 7.43
CA ARG A 50 -1.36 -6.93 7.25
C ARG A 50 -2.56 -6.19 7.84
N ARG A 51 -2.42 -5.58 9.03
CA ARG A 51 -3.50 -4.82 9.68
C ARG A 51 -3.79 -3.54 8.90
N VAL A 52 -2.73 -2.87 8.45
CA VAL A 52 -2.83 -1.65 7.64
C VAL A 52 -3.50 -1.94 6.30
N GLU A 53 -3.05 -2.97 5.58
CA GLU A 53 -3.65 -3.43 4.32
C GLU A 53 -5.15 -3.71 4.48
N LEU A 54 -5.54 -4.48 5.49
CA LEU A 54 -6.94 -4.76 5.79
C LEU A 54 -7.74 -3.49 6.11
N GLY A 55 -7.16 -2.55 6.85
CA GLY A 55 -7.76 -1.25 7.16
C GLY A 55 -8.02 -0.43 5.89
N LEU A 56 -7.03 -0.34 4.99
CA LEU A 56 -7.17 0.35 3.71
C LEU A 56 -8.19 -0.33 2.81
N HIS A 57 -8.19 -1.67 2.75
CA HIS A 57 -9.19 -2.41 2.00
C HIS A 57 -10.62 -2.10 2.48
N ARG A 58 -10.82 -1.97 3.80
CA ARG A 58 -12.12 -1.60 4.39
C ARG A 58 -12.48 -0.15 4.08
N GLN A 59 -11.57 0.79 4.30
CA GLN A 59 -11.78 2.22 4.08
C GLN A 59 -12.12 2.54 2.61
N PHE A 60 -11.46 1.88 1.66
CA PHE A 60 -11.66 2.09 0.22
C PHE A 60 -12.57 1.02 -0.42
N SER A 61 -13.33 0.27 0.37
CA SER A 61 -14.18 -0.83 -0.10
C SER A 61 -15.18 -0.43 -1.19
N HIS A 62 -15.68 0.80 -1.17
CA HIS A 62 -16.59 1.34 -2.19
C HIS A 62 -15.97 1.41 -3.59
N TYR A 63 -14.64 1.47 -3.68
CA TYR A 63 -13.90 1.50 -4.94
C TYR A 63 -13.36 0.12 -5.35
N ARG A 64 -13.68 -0.93 -4.60
CA ARG A 64 -13.15 -2.27 -4.85
C ARG A 64 -13.79 -2.86 -6.10
N LYS A 65 -12.97 -3.27 -7.04
CA LYS A 65 -13.39 -3.95 -8.27
C LYS A 65 -13.48 -5.45 -8.07
N SER A 66 -12.38 -6.08 -7.66
CA SER A 66 -12.31 -7.52 -7.43
C SER A 66 -11.11 -7.88 -6.55
N GLY A 67 -11.35 -8.64 -5.49
CA GLY A 67 -10.32 -9.02 -4.51
C GLY A 67 -9.58 -7.80 -3.96
N GLU A 68 -8.30 -7.70 -4.31
CA GLU A 68 -7.40 -6.62 -3.85
C GLU A 68 -7.25 -5.47 -4.87
N TRP A 69 -8.04 -5.48 -5.95
CA TRP A 69 -8.00 -4.46 -7.01
C TRP A 69 -9.10 -3.42 -6.84
N PHE A 70 -8.76 -2.15 -7.09
CA PHE A 70 -9.59 -0.97 -6.90
C PHE A 70 -9.58 -0.08 -8.14
N GLU A 71 -10.70 0.57 -8.45
CA GLU A 71 -10.85 1.56 -9.52
C GLU A 71 -10.96 2.95 -8.90
N LEU A 72 -9.92 3.75 -9.04
CA LEU A 72 -9.80 5.06 -8.38
C LEU A 72 -9.75 6.19 -9.41
N THR A 73 -10.43 7.29 -9.11
CA THR A 73 -10.17 8.57 -9.78
C THR A 73 -8.91 9.21 -9.22
N ALA A 74 -8.34 10.19 -9.93
CA ALA A 74 -7.13 10.89 -9.45
C ALA A 74 -7.27 11.49 -8.03
N PRO A 75 -8.40 12.14 -7.65
CA PRO A 75 -8.58 12.64 -6.28
C PRO A 75 -8.61 11.53 -5.22
N VAL A 76 -9.20 10.38 -5.54
CA VAL A 76 -9.28 9.25 -4.60
C VAL A 76 -7.92 8.58 -4.43
N LEU A 77 -7.15 8.42 -5.52
CA LEU A 77 -5.77 7.95 -5.44
C LEU A 77 -4.91 8.88 -4.58
N ALA A 78 -5.02 10.21 -4.78
CA ALA A 78 -4.29 11.18 -3.97
C ALA A 78 -4.66 11.07 -2.48
N HIS A 79 -5.94 10.86 -2.15
CA HIS A 79 -6.36 10.62 -0.78
C HIS A 79 -5.77 9.34 -0.17
N LEU A 80 -5.76 8.24 -0.93
CA LEU A 80 -5.12 6.98 -0.52
C LEU A 80 -3.62 7.17 -0.26
N GLU A 81 -2.92 7.87 -1.14
CA GLU A 81 -1.50 8.16 -0.99
C GLU A 81 -1.22 8.99 0.26
N GLN A 82 -2.04 10.00 0.56
CA GLN A 82 -1.94 10.79 1.80
C GLN A 82 -2.17 9.97 3.05
N VAL A 83 -3.13 9.02 3.04
CA VAL A 83 -3.33 8.09 4.16
C VAL A 83 -2.08 7.24 4.36
N MET A 84 -1.50 6.73 3.29
CA MET A 84 -0.25 5.96 3.33
C MET A 84 0.92 6.79 3.87
N ASP A 85 1.06 8.07 3.48
CA ASP A 85 2.12 8.94 4.00
C ASP A 85 2.02 9.16 5.50
N ARG A 86 0.80 9.39 6.02
CA ARG A 86 0.60 9.53 7.47
C ARG A 86 1.03 8.26 8.22
N LEU A 87 0.68 7.09 7.69
CA LEU A 87 1.08 5.81 8.27
C LEU A 87 2.61 5.61 8.25
N ALA A 88 3.31 6.13 7.24
CA ALA A 88 4.77 6.09 7.17
C ALA A 88 5.42 7.03 8.20
N VAL A 89 4.88 8.25 8.37
CA VAL A 89 5.39 9.25 9.33
C VAL A 89 5.23 8.78 10.77
N ASP A 90 4.09 8.18 11.12
CA ASP A 90 3.83 7.66 12.48
C ASP A 90 4.89 6.63 12.92
N GLN A 91 5.54 5.94 11.99
CA GLN A 91 6.63 5.00 12.31
C GLN A 91 7.93 5.69 12.66
N LEU A 92 8.33 6.69 11.88
CA LEU A 92 9.55 7.46 12.13
C LEU A 92 9.49 8.15 13.51
N GLN A 93 8.30 8.56 13.93
CA GLN A 93 8.09 9.14 15.26
C GLN A 93 8.08 8.09 16.38
N ASN A 94 7.55 6.89 16.14
CA ASN A 94 7.53 5.81 17.14
C ASN A 94 8.90 5.10 17.30
N GLU A 95 9.74 5.08 16.26
CA GLU A 95 11.08 4.48 16.31
C GLU A 95 12.10 5.31 17.14
N GLN A 96 11.82 6.60 17.38
CA GLN A 96 12.68 7.47 18.19
C GLN A 96 12.46 7.35 19.71
N GLN A 97 11.53 6.52 20.18
CA GLN A 97 11.47 6.16 21.60
C GLN A 97 12.41 4.98 21.90
N PRO A 98 13.49 5.16 22.68
CA PRO A 98 14.34 4.05 23.05
C PRO A 98 13.53 3.03 23.86
N LYS A 99 13.54 1.78 23.42
CA LYS A 99 13.09 0.64 24.23
C LYS A 99 13.96 0.62 25.48
N SER A 100 13.38 1.00 26.62
CA SER A 100 14.08 0.94 27.91
C SER A 100 14.60 -0.49 28.10
N PHE A 101 15.93 -0.61 28.21
CA PHE A 101 16.60 -1.83 28.62
C PHE A 101 16.18 -2.11 30.05
N TYR A 102 15.26 -3.05 30.25
CA TYR A 102 15.10 -3.65 31.57
C TYR A 102 16.31 -4.55 31.82
N LEU A 103 17.32 -3.98 32.49
CA LEU A 103 18.24 -4.76 33.32
C LEU A 103 17.41 -5.32 34.48
N VAL A 104 16.92 -6.55 34.31
CA VAL A 104 16.45 -7.33 35.45
C VAL A 104 17.71 -7.78 36.19
N ARG A 105 17.90 -7.22 37.39
CA ARG A 105 18.86 -7.67 38.38
C ARG A 105 18.46 -9.03 38.95
#